data_AF-A0A382FID9-F1
#
_entry.id   AF-A0A382FID9-F1
#
_cell.length_a   1.000
_cell.length_b   1.000
_cell.length_c   1.000
_cell.angle_alpha   90.00
_cell.angle_beta   90.00
_cell.angle_gamma   90.00
#
_symmetry.space_group_name_H-M   'P 1'
#
loop_
_entity.id
_entity.type
_entity.pdbx_description
1 polymer ?
#
loop_
_entity_poly.entity_id
_entity_poly.type
_entity_poly.pdbx_seq_one_letter_code
_entity_poly.pdbx_strand_id
1 'polypeptide(L)'
;VKFYSIIFTVLLNVLSAQNVVFWEPEIPVPGGDITIYYNTIEGALPDDTAPVYIHLGYNGWQDTDDYEMSYAPDVGNGWWQYEYEISEDAETIDFVFTDLEGSWDNNGGMGLDWHISLSYYWSPFSPNPNDTVSIFL
;
A
#
# COMPACT_ATOMS: atom_id res chain seq x y z
N VAL A 1 30.78 35.27 -36.77
CA VAL A 1 29.62 35.18 -35.85
C VAL A 1 29.77 33.87 -35.07
N LYS A 2 29.98 33.92 -33.75
CA LYS A 2 30.15 32.70 -32.92
C LYS A 2 28.77 32.26 -32.44
N PHE A 3 28.35 31.05 -32.81
CA PHE A 3 27.12 30.44 -32.30
C PHE A 3 27.47 29.68 -31.02
N TYR A 4 26.86 30.09 -29.90
CA TYR A 4 26.89 29.32 -28.66
C TYR A 4 25.68 28.39 -28.67
N SER A 5 25.91 27.08 -28.74
CA SER A 5 24.87 26.10 -28.42
C SER A 5 24.71 26.03 -26.91
N ILE A 6 23.56 26.46 -26.42
CA ILE A 6 23.14 26.23 -25.03
C ILE A 6 22.49 24.85 -25.03
N ILE A 7 23.20 23.85 -24.52
CA ILE A 7 22.64 22.52 -24.27
C ILE A 7 21.80 22.64 -23.00
N PHE A 8 20.48 22.54 -23.15
CA PHE A 8 19.54 22.48 -22.03
C PHE A 8 19.42 21.01 -21.59
N THR A 9 20.22 20.60 -20.59
CA THR A 9 20.09 19.27 -20.01
C THR A 9 18.87 19.25 -19.09
N VAL A 10 17.77 18.67 -19.56
CA VAL A 10 16.64 18.30 -18.69
C VAL A 10 17.11 17.10 -17.88
N LEU A 11 17.50 17.30 -16.62
CA LEU A 11 17.58 16.21 -15.66
C LEU A 11 16.16 15.77 -15.35
N LEU A 12 15.75 14.64 -15.93
CA LEU A 12 14.53 13.95 -15.54
C LEU A 12 14.83 13.24 -14.22
N ASN A 13 14.43 13.83 -13.09
CA ASN A 13 14.42 13.10 -11.82
C ASN A 13 13.33 12.04 -11.94
N VAL A 14 13.75 10.80 -12.17
CA VAL A 14 12.86 9.65 -12.03
C VAL A 14 12.72 9.43 -10.52
N LEU A 15 11.78 10.14 -9.89
CA LEU A 15 11.26 9.74 -8.59
C LEU A 15 10.63 8.37 -8.82
N SER A 16 11.27 7.31 -8.32
CA SER A 16 10.52 6.07 -8.11
C SER A 16 9.51 6.42 -7.02
N ALA A 17 8.22 6.21 -7.28
CA ALA A 17 7.26 6.18 -6.20
C ALA A 17 7.70 5.04 -5.30
N GLN A 18 8.20 5.37 -4.10
CA GLN A 18 8.50 4.36 -3.11
C GLN A 18 7.14 3.91 -2.58
N ASN A 19 6.87 2.61 -2.57
CA ASN A 19 5.60 2.10 -2.10
C ASN A 19 5.49 2.40 -0.60
N VAL A 20 4.50 3.21 -0.20
CA VAL A 20 4.16 3.48 1.20
C VAL A 20 3.59 2.23 1.88
N VAL A 21 2.93 1.39 1.08
CA VAL A 21 2.22 0.18 1.49
C VAL A 21 2.55 -0.94 0.54
N PHE A 22 2.74 -2.14 1.06
CA PHE A 22 2.74 -3.38 0.28
C PHE A 22 2.19 -4.52 1.14
N TRP A 23 1.99 -5.68 0.53
CA TRP A 23 1.50 -6.87 1.23
C TRP A 23 2.07 -8.15 0.65
N GLU A 24 2.02 -9.22 1.43
CA GLU A 24 2.43 -10.56 1.04
C GLU A 24 1.43 -11.61 1.55
N PRO A 25 1.02 -12.60 0.72
CA PRO A 25 1.42 -12.80 -0.66
C PRO A 25 0.83 -11.74 -1.59
N GLU A 26 1.49 -11.51 -2.75
CA GLU A 26 1.02 -10.53 -3.74
C GLU A 26 -0.41 -10.81 -4.22
N ILE A 27 -0.79 -12.10 -4.30
CA ILE A 27 -2.13 -12.58 -4.65
C ILE A 27 -2.68 -13.36 -3.44
N PRO A 28 -3.30 -12.67 -2.47
CA PRO A 28 -4.00 -13.33 -1.37
C PRO A 28 -5.28 -14.01 -1.87
N VAL A 29 -5.77 -14.96 -1.08
CA VAL A 29 -7.01 -15.71 -1.36
C VAL A 29 -7.93 -15.69 -0.14
N PRO A 30 -9.25 -15.74 -0.33
CA PRO A 30 -10.18 -15.86 0.80
C PRO A 30 -9.89 -17.09 1.65
N GLY A 31 -9.98 -16.96 2.98
CA GLY A 31 -9.63 -18.02 3.93
C GLY A 31 -8.13 -18.27 4.13
N GLY A 32 -7.26 -17.51 3.46
CA GLY A 32 -5.80 -17.54 3.67
C GLY A 32 -5.31 -16.42 4.58
N ASP A 33 -3.99 -16.29 4.68
CA ASP A 33 -3.34 -15.24 5.46
C ASP A 33 -2.69 -14.19 4.54
N ILE A 34 -2.68 -12.94 5.01
CA ILE A 34 -1.96 -11.84 4.37
C ILE A 34 -1.23 -11.01 5.42
N THR A 35 0.01 -10.64 5.14
CA THR A 35 0.73 -9.62 5.91
C THR A 35 0.69 -8.31 5.16
N ILE A 36 0.20 -7.26 5.81
CA ILE A 36 0.14 -5.88 5.28
C ILE A 36 1.23 -5.06 5.95
N TYR A 37 1.97 -4.30 5.15
CA TYR A 37 3.09 -3.48 5.58
C TYR A 37 2.81 -2.00 5.31
N TYR A 38 3.19 -1.14 6.26
CA TYR A 38 3.07 0.31 6.16
C TYR A 38 4.37 0.99 6.57
N ASN A 39 4.76 2.05 5.87
CA ASN A 39 5.93 2.85 6.21
C ASN A 39 5.55 4.23 6.77
N THR A 40 5.90 4.53 8.02
CA THR A 40 5.60 5.83 8.64
C THR A 40 6.45 6.98 8.12
N ILE A 41 7.61 6.70 7.51
CA ILE A 41 8.51 7.74 6.96
C ILE A 41 8.08 8.16 5.55
N GLU A 42 7.57 7.20 4.77
CA GLU A 42 7.07 7.46 3.41
C GLU A 42 5.57 7.79 3.39
N GLY A 43 4.84 7.47 4.45
CA GLY A 43 3.40 7.68 4.60
C GLY A 43 2.99 9.03 5.19
N ALA A 44 1.71 9.17 5.48
CA ALA A 44 1.13 10.40 6.03
C ALA A 44 1.07 10.46 7.56
N LEU A 45 1.25 9.34 8.27
CA LEU A 45 1.38 9.36 9.73
C LEU A 45 2.72 10.02 10.14
N PRO A 46 2.81 10.64 11.34
CA PRO A 46 4.08 11.12 11.86
C PRO A 46 5.17 10.03 11.85
N ASP A 47 6.39 10.37 11.42
CA ASP A 47 7.52 9.44 11.32
C ASP A 47 7.79 8.68 12.62
N ASP A 48 7.53 9.31 13.78
CA ASP A 48 7.75 8.79 15.13
C ASP A 48 6.52 8.11 15.75
N THR A 49 5.45 7.89 14.96
CA THR A 49 4.26 7.13 15.39
C THR A 49 4.67 5.76 15.90
N ALA A 50 4.34 5.47 17.17
CA ALA A 50 4.52 4.17 17.79
C ALA A 50 3.58 4.02 19.00
N PRO A 51 2.66 3.03 19.01
CA PRO A 51 2.41 2.06 17.95
C PRO A 51 1.66 2.65 16.75
N VAL A 52 1.78 2.01 15.59
CA VAL A 52 0.91 2.23 14.42
C VAL A 52 -0.27 1.26 14.50
N TYR A 53 -1.44 1.69 14.08
CA TYR A 53 -2.61 0.83 13.94
C TYR A 53 -3.06 0.75 12.49
N ILE A 54 -3.57 -0.42 12.10
CA ILE A 54 -4.31 -0.63 10.86
C ILE A 54 -5.80 -0.68 11.19
N HIS A 55 -6.58 0.17 10.54
CA HIS A 55 -8.04 0.13 10.56
C HIS A 55 -8.49 -0.72 9.39
N LEU A 56 -9.05 -1.89 9.64
CA LEU A 56 -9.23 -2.93 8.62
C LEU A 56 -10.63 -3.51 8.69
N GLY A 57 -11.26 -3.64 7.52
CA GLY A 57 -12.49 -4.40 7.30
C GLY A 57 -12.44 -5.15 5.97
N TYR A 58 -13.57 -5.72 5.55
CA TYR A 58 -13.70 -6.41 4.27
C TYR A 58 -15.05 -6.10 3.59
N ASN A 59 -15.17 -6.36 2.29
CA ASN A 59 -16.42 -6.22 1.53
C ASN A 59 -17.14 -4.87 1.72
N GLY A 60 -16.39 -3.76 1.68
CA GLY A 60 -16.90 -2.42 1.89
C GLY A 60 -17.00 -2.04 3.36
N TRP A 61 -15.91 -2.26 4.12
CA TRP A 61 -15.79 -1.90 5.54
C TRP A 61 -16.73 -2.67 6.49
N GLN A 62 -17.03 -3.94 6.19
CA GLN A 62 -17.69 -4.86 7.12
C GLN A 62 -16.73 -5.34 8.20
N ASP A 63 -17.27 -5.60 9.39
CA ASP A 63 -16.55 -6.06 10.59
C ASP A 63 -15.24 -5.31 10.85
N THR A 64 -15.30 -3.98 10.68
CA THR A 64 -14.12 -3.12 10.78
C THR A 64 -13.67 -2.95 12.23
N ASP A 65 -12.37 -3.08 12.47
CA ASP A 65 -11.72 -2.83 13.77
C ASP A 65 -10.32 -2.23 13.59
N ASP A 66 -9.73 -1.77 14.69
CA ASP A 66 -8.37 -1.23 14.76
C ASP A 66 -7.41 -2.26 15.37
N TYR A 67 -6.34 -2.59 14.65
CA TYR A 67 -5.36 -3.59 15.07
C TYR A 67 -3.97 -2.96 15.22
N GLU A 68 -3.32 -3.22 16.35
CA GLU A 68 -1.95 -2.77 16.60
C GLU A 68 -0.98 -3.48 15.65
N MET A 69 -0.19 -2.71 14.91
CA MET A 69 0.85 -3.23 14.03
C MET A 69 2.15 -3.45 14.81
N SER A 70 2.94 -4.43 14.37
CA SER A 70 4.28 -4.69 14.91
C SER A 70 5.35 -3.98 14.08
N TYR A 71 6.37 -3.41 14.73
CA TYR A 71 7.51 -2.82 14.02
C TYR A 71 8.29 -3.91 13.24
N ALA A 72 8.62 -3.64 11.98
CA ALA A 72 9.22 -4.57 11.03
C ALA A 72 10.61 -4.10 10.55
N PRO A 73 11.63 -4.05 11.43
CA PRO A 73 12.95 -3.51 11.11
C PRO A 73 13.70 -4.30 10.03
N ASP A 74 13.38 -5.58 9.87
CA ASP A 74 14.00 -6.46 8.87
C ASP A 74 13.58 -6.09 7.43
N VAL A 75 12.43 -5.42 7.26
CA VAL A 75 12.00 -4.83 5.98
C VAL A 75 12.73 -3.52 5.71
N GLY A 76 12.93 -2.71 6.75
CA GLY A 76 13.71 -1.48 6.73
C GLY A 76 13.25 -0.46 7.75
N ASN A 77 13.77 0.77 7.66
CA ASN A 77 13.38 1.84 8.57
C ASN A 77 11.93 2.31 8.33
N GLY A 78 11.21 2.61 9.41
CA GLY A 78 9.82 3.10 9.38
C GLY A 78 8.77 2.04 9.04
N TRP A 79 9.14 0.79 8.78
CA TRP A 79 8.18 -0.25 8.41
C TRP A 79 7.48 -0.89 9.62
N TRP A 80 6.18 -1.08 9.48
CA TRP A 80 5.29 -1.78 10.40
C TRP A 80 4.53 -2.85 9.65
N GLN A 81 4.13 -3.93 10.32
CA GLN A 81 3.41 -5.04 9.73
C GLN A 81 2.23 -5.52 10.58
N TYR A 82 1.21 -6.04 9.93
CA TYR A 82 0.10 -6.75 10.56
C TYR A 82 -0.27 -7.98 9.73
N GLU A 83 -0.39 -9.14 10.40
CA GLU A 83 -0.85 -10.39 9.79
C GLU A 83 -2.35 -10.52 10.02
N TYR A 84 -3.09 -10.72 8.93
CA TYR A 84 -4.54 -10.79 8.91
C TYR A 84 -4.99 -12.15 8.34
N GLU A 85 -5.80 -12.87 9.13
CA GLU A 85 -6.52 -14.06 8.69
C GLU A 85 -7.75 -13.62 7.88
N ILE A 86 -7.76 -13.88 6.58
CA ILE A 86 -8.79 -13.40 5.66
C ILE A 86 -10.05 -14.26 5.82
N SER A 87 -11.21 -13.62 5.95
CA SER A 87 -12.51 -14.32 5.94
C SER A 87 -12.69 -15.16 4.66
N GLU A 88 -13.28 -16.36 4.80
CA GLU A 88 -13.57 -17.24 3.66
C GLU A 88 -14.52 -16.61 2.64
N ASP A 89 -15.40 -15.69 3.08
CA ASP A 89 -16.40 -15.01 2.27
C ASP A 89 -15.94 -13.61 1.81
N ALA A 90 -14.68 -13.24 2.03
CA ALA A 90 -14.14 -11.95 1.61
C ALA A 90 -13.93 -11.89 0.08
N GLU A 91 -14.41 -10.84 -0.56
CA GLU A 91 -14.12 -10.46 -1.94
C GLU A 91 -13.10 -9.32 -2.01
N THR A 92 -13.09 -8.44 -1.00
CA THR A 92 -12.13 -7.34 -0.85
C THR A 92 -11.66 -7.19 0.59
N ILE A 93 -10.42 -6.74 0.76
CA ILE A 93 -9.89 -6.23 2.04
C ILE A 93 -9.80 -4.71 1.90
N ASP A 94 -10.34 -3.97 2.87
CA ASP A 94 -10.36 -2.51 2.91
C ASP A 94 -9.59 -2.05 4.14
N PHE A 95 -8.61 -1.17 3.98
CA PHE A 95 -7.81 -0.72 5.12
C PHE A 95 -7.18 0.66 4.96
N VAL A 96 -6.91 1.28 6.11
CA VAL A 96 -6.18 2.54 6.29
C VAL A 96 -5.35 2.47 7.58
N PHE A 97 -4.53 3.48 7.85
CA PHE A 97 -3.65 3.50 9.02
C PHE A 97 -3.93 4.69 9.94
N THR A 98 -3.71 4.53 11.23
CA THR A 98 -3.95 5.57 12.24
C THR A 98 -3.00 5.45 13.43
N ASP A 99 -2.80 6.57 14.13
CA ASP A 99 -2.14 6.61 15.44
C ASP A 99 -3.16 6.46 16.61
N LEU A 100 -4.47 6.40 16.32
CA LEU A 100 -5.59 6.51 17.27
C LEU A 100 -5.62 7.80 18.11
N GLU A 101 -4.76 8.78 17.80
CA GLU A 101 -4.67 10.09 18.43
C GLU A 101 -5.16 11.23 17.52
N GLY A 102 -5.66 10.89 16.34
CA GLY A 102 -6.34 11.79 15.41
C GLY A 102 -5.66 11.92 14.05
N SER A 103 -4.49 11.30 13.86
CA SER A 103 -3.84 11.19 12.56
C SER A 103 -4.32 9.95 11.82
N TRP A 104 -4.52 10.12 10.51
CA TRP A 104 -4.94 9.05 9.61
C TRP A 104 -4.12 9.14 8.34
N ASP A 105 -3.69 8.00 7.86
CA ASP A 105 -3.30 7.82 6.47
C ASP A 105 -4.39 7.01 5.78
N ASN A 106 -5.23 7.71 5.04
CA ASN A 106 -6.31 7.16 4.24
C ASN A 106 -6.05 7.34 2.74
N ASN A 107 -4.75 7.37 2.36
CA ASN A 107 -4.29 7.43 0.97
C ASN A 107 -4.90 8.60 0.16
N GLY A 108 -5.20 9.73 0.81
CA GLY A 108 -5.70 10.95 0.17
C GLY A 108 -7.21 11.18 0.29
N GLY A 109 -7.96 10.34 1.02
CA GLY A 109 -9.35 10.61 1.41
C GLY A 109 -10.39 9.69 0.78
N MET A 110 -11.67 10.07 0.88
CA MET A 110 -12.83 9.22 0.54
C MET A 110 -12.67 8.48 -0.80
N GLY A 111 -12.64 7.14 -0.73
CA GLY A 111 -12.59 6.26 -1.90
C GLY A 111 -11.20 6.12 -2.53
N LEU A 112 -10.17 6.65 -1.88
CA LEU A 112 -8.77 6.41 -2.23
C LEU A 112 -8.10 5.45 -1.25
N ASP A 113 -8.81 5.01 -0.20
CA ASP A 113 -8.36 4.01 0.76
C ASP A 113 -7.76 2.77 0.06
N TRP A 114 -6.94 1.99 0.77
CA TRP A 114 -6.37 0.79 0.16
C TRP A 114 -7.42 -0.31 0.08
N HIS A 115 -7.52 -0.91 -1.11
CA HIS A 115 -8.43 -2.00 -1.41
C HIS A 115 -7.64 -3.13 -2.08
N ILE A 116 -7.71 -4.33 -1.54
CA ILE A 116 -7.14 -5.54 -2.14
C ILE A 116 -8.28 -6.43 -2.62
N SER A 117 -8.39 -6.64 -3.93
CA SER A 117 -9.36 -7.58 -4.51
C SER A 117 -8.85 -9.02 -4.39
N LEU A 118 -9.71 -9.92 -3.90
CA LEU A 118 -9.39 -11.33 -3.67
C LEU A 118 -9.93 -12.27 -4.77
N SER A 119 -10.91 -11.81 -5.53
CA SER A 119 -11.63 -12.62 -6.54
C SER A 119 -11.15 -12.40 -7.98
N TYR A 120 -10.46 -11.31 -8.26
CA TYR A 120 -9.90 -11.04 -9.59
C TYR A 120 -8.59 -10.27 -9.48
N TYR A 121 -7.64 -10.63 -10.34
CA TYR A 121 -6.33 -10.00 -10.39
C TYR A 121 -5.82 -9.95 -11.83
N TRP A 122 -4.83 -9.10 -12.08
CA TRP A 122 -4.15 -9.02 -13.36
C TRP A 122 -2.66 -9.28 -13.22
N SER A 123 -2.04 -9.75 -14.31
CA SER A 123 -0.60 -10.02 -14.37
C SER A 123 0.03 -9.44 -15.63
N PRO A 124 1.21 -8.79 -15.54
CA PRO A 124 1.90 -8.43 -14.29
C PRO A 124 1.19 -7.28 -13.57
N PHE A 125 1.32 -7.19 -12.24
CA PHE A 125 0.62 -6.17 -11.43
C PHE A 125 1.08 -4.74 -11.75
N SER A 126 2.37 -4.58 -12.07
CA SER A 126 2.99 -3.34 -12.57
C SER A 126 3.43 -3.50 -14.03
N PRO A 127 2.49 -3.44 -15.00
CA PRO A 127 2.82 -3.59 -16.40
C PRO A 127 3.56 -2.35 -16.93
N ASN A 128 4.59 -2.59 -17.72
CA ASN A 128 5.26 -1.56 -18.52
C ASN A 128 4.45 -1.24 -19.79
N PRO A 129 4.73 -0.10 -20.44
CA PRO A 129 4.17 0.17 -21.76
C PRO A 129 4.45 -0.99 -22.73
N ASN A 130 3.38 -1.50 -23.35
CA ASN A 130 3.34 -2.65 -24.27
C ASN A 130 3.36 -4.05 -23.63
N ASP A 131 3.28 -4.16 -22.30
CA ASP A 131 3.09 -5.46 -21.67
C ASP A 131 1.70 -6.05 -22.00
N THR A 132 1.64 -7.36 -22.19
CA THR A 132 0.38 -8.07 -22.30
C THR A 132 -0.16 -8.31 -20.90
N VAL A 133 -1.31 -7.72 -20.59
CA VAL A 133 -1.98 -7.91 -19.30
C VAL A 133 -2.95 -9.09 -19.40
N SER A 134 -2.75 -10.09 -18.55
CA SER A 134 -3.71 -11.18 -18.35
C SER A 134 -4.66 -10.80 -17.23
N ILE A 135 -5.96 -10.98 -17.42
CA ILE A 135 -6.99 -10.74 -16.40
C ILE A 135 -7.52 -12.10 -15.96
N PHE A 136 -7.47 -12.35 -14.66
CA PHE A 136 -8.04 -13.51 -14.00
C PHE A 136 -9.32 -13.07 -13.29
N LEU A 137 -10.42 -13.72 -13.64
CA LEU A 137 -11.76 -13.48 -13.12
C LEU A 137 -12.22 -14.68 -12.28
#